data_AF-A0AAE1VGT9-F1
#
_entry.id   AF-A0AAE1VGT9-F1
#
_cell.length_a   1.000
_cell.length_b   1.000
_cell.length_c   1.000
_cell.angle_alpha   90.00
_cell.angle_beta   90.00
_cell.angle_gamma   90.00
#
_symmetry.space_group_name_H-M   'P 1'
#
loop_
_entity.id
_entity.type
_entity.pdbx_description
1 polymer ?
#
loop_
_entity_poly.entity_id
_entity_poly.type
_entity_poly.pdbx_seq_one_letter_code
_entity_poly.pdbx_strand_id
1 'polypeptide(L)' 'MVPPSVLEVLISRYTDGSGRRPELCFDSFVECGMVVKGLTEKFKEKDMSYTGSAKLNYDEFMSMILPFIVSY' A
#
# COMPACT_ATOMS: atom_id res chain seq x y z
N MET A 1 -9.39 -0.46 -7.47
CA MET A 1 -8.84 -1.83 -7.34
C MET A 1 -7.33 -1.72 -7.30
N VAL A 2 -6.65 -2.56 -6.51
CA VAL A 2 -5.18 -2.56 -6.44
C VAL A 2 -4.62 -3.07 -7.77
N PRO A 3 -3.65 -2.37 -8.41
CA PRO A 3 -3.05 -2.85 -9.65
C PRO A 3 -2.38 -4.22 -9.48
N PRO A 4 -2.42 -5.12 -10.49
CA PRO A 4 -1.80 -6.45 -10.38
C PRO A 4 -0.32 -6.42 -9.99
N SER A 5 0.45 -5.49 -10.56
CA SER A 5 1.87 -5.31 -10.22
C SER A 5 2.10 -4.93 -8.76
N VAL A 6 1.18 -4.16 -8.16
CA VAL A 6 1.25 -3.81 -6.73
C VAL A 6 0.87 -5.02 -5.88
N LEU A 7 -0.12 -5.80 -6.29
CA LEU A 7 -0.53 -7.02 -5.61
C LEU A 7 0.62 -8.05 -5.55
N GLU A 8 1.36 -8.22 -6.64
CA GLU A 8 2.55 -9.09 -6.68
C GLU A 8 3.62 -8.66 -5.67
N VAL A 9 3.89 -7.35 -5.57
CA VAL A 9 4.82 -6.81 -4.58
C VAL A 9 4.33 -7.08 -3.16
N LEU A 10 3.04 -6.86 -2.87
CA LEU A 10 2.46 -7.11 -1.55
C LEU A 10 2.56 -8.61 -1.19
N ILE A 11 2.22 -9.51 -2.11
CA ILE A 11 2.36 -10.96 -1.90
C ILE A 11 3.82 -11.30 -1.58
N SER A 12 4.79 -10.79 -2.34
CA SER A 12 6.21 -11.04 -2.10
C SER A 12 6.72 -10.54 -0.74
N ARG A 13 6.09 -9.50 -0.18
CA ARG A 13 6.48 -8.88 1.10
C ARG A 13 5.84 -9.56 2.30
N TYR A 14 4.60 -10.01 2.16
CA TYR A 14 3.82 -10.54 3.29
C TYR A 14 3.71 -12.07 3.31
N THR A 15 4.21 -12.75 2.28
CA THR A 15 4.25 -14.22 2.26
C THR A 15 5.66 -14.69 2.54
N ASP A 16 5.78 -15.64 3.47
CA ASP A 16 7.07 -16.19 3.87
C ASP A 16 7.62 -17.00 2.68
N GLY A 17 8.82 -16.64 2.19
CA GLY A 17 9.45 -17.20 0.99
C GLY A 17 9.82 -18.70 1.07
N SER A 18 9.20 -19.42 2.00
CA SER A 18 9.44 -20.82 2.38
C SER A 18 9.07 -21.85 1.31
N GLY A 19 8.56 -21.45 0.15
CA GLY A 19 8.23 -22.35 -0.97
C GLY A 19 7.02 -23.27 -0.72
N ARG A 20 6.42 -23.23 0.47
CA ARG A 20 5.05 -23.74 0.71
C ARG A 20 4.04 -22.69 0.26
N ARG A 21 2.80 -23.11 0.02
CA ARG A 21 1.73 -22.21 -0.47
C ARG A 21 1.81 -20.88 0.27
N PRO A 22 1.83 -19.73 -0.44
CA PRO A 22 1.90 -18.42 0.19
C PRO A 22 0.69 -18.24 1.09
N GLU A 23 0.84 -18.51 2.37
CA GLU A 23 -0.17 -18.30 3.39
C GLU A 23 0.16 -16.97 4.06
N LEU A 24 -0.62 -15.95 3.73
CA LEU A 24 -0.67 -14.75 4.56
C LEU A 24 -1.28 -15.15 5.90
N CYS A 25 -0.53 -14.98 6.98
CA CYS A 25 -1.11 -15.01 8.31
C CYS A 25 -2.15 -13.88 8.41
N PHE A 26 -3.16 -14.07 9.27
CA PHE A 26 -4.21 -13.09 9.48
C PHE A 26 -3.66 -11.70 9.81
N ASP A 27 -2.64 -11.62 10.66
CA ASP A 27 -2.02 -10.35 11.06
C ASP A 27 -1.38 -9.63 9.85
N SER A 28 -0.61 -10.35 9.05
CA SER A 28 0.00 -9.85 7.81
C SER A 28 -1.06 -9.37 6.80
N PHE A 29 -2.19 -10.07 6.72
CA PHE A 29 -3.31 -9.66 5.85
C PHE A 29 -3.97 -8.37 6.33
N VAL A 30 -4.26 -8.29 7.64
CA VAL A 30 -4.87 -7.09 8.24
C VAL A 30 -3.95 -5.89 8.09
N GLU A 31 -2.65 -6.05 8.39
CA GLU A 31 -1.66 -5.01 8.24
C GLU A 31 -1.55 -4.51 6.79
N CYS A 32 -1.36 -5.43 5.85
CA CYS A 32 -1.31 -5.13 4.42
C CYS A 32 -2.56 -4.35 3.97
N GLY A 33 -3.75 -4.81 4.38
CA GLY A 33 -5.02 -4.16 4.07
C GLY A 33 -5.12 -2.74 4.64
N MET A 34 -4.66 -2.52 5.87
CA MET A 34 -4.67 -1.21 6.52
C MET A 34 -3.72 -0.21 5.85
N VAL A 35 -2.52 -0.65 5.46
CA VAL A 35 -1.55 0.19 4.72
C VAL A 35 -2.11 0.58 3.35
N VAL A 36 -2.61 -0.39 2.57
CA VAL A 36 -3.18 -0.13 1.24
C VAL A 36 -4.39 0.79 1.32
N LYS A 37 -5.27 0.58 2.31
CA LYS A 37 -6.42 1.45 2.55
C LYS A 37 -5.98 2.88 2.87
N GLY A 38 -5.06 3.05 3.82
CA GLY A 38 -4.58 4.38 4.23
C GLY A 38 -3.92 5.16 3.09
N LEU A 39 -3.05 4.51 2.30
CA LEU A 39 -2.45 5.13 1.10
C LEU A 39 -3.51 5.50 0.05
N THR A 40 -4.52 4.65 -0.14
CA THR A 40 -5.62 4.94 -1.08
C THR A 40 -6.45 6.14 -0.63
N GLU A 41 -6.75 6.26 0.67
CA GLU A 41 -7.47 7.41 1.23
C GLU A 41 -6.66 8.69 1.08
N LYS A 42 -5.36 8.66 1.40
CA LYS A 42 -4.46 9.81 1.18
C LYS A 42 -4.32 10.21 -0.29
N PHE A 43 -4.30 9.25 -1.20
CA PHE A 43 -4.31 9.54 -2.62
C PHE A 43 -5.61 10.24 -3.06
N LYS A 44 -6.77 9.80 -2.57
CA LYS A 44 -8.07 10.42 -2.87
C LYS A 44 -8.17 11.86 -2.38
N GLU A 45 -7.52 12.21 -1.27
CA GLU A 45 -7.41 13.60 -0.80
C GLU A 45 -6.69 14.50 -1.83
N LYS A 46 -5.87 13.92 -2.73
CA LYS A 46 -5.08 14.63 -3.74
C LYS A 46 -5.67 14.55 -5.15
N ASP A 47 -6.40 13.48 -5.48
CA ASP A 47 -7.14 13.33 -6.75
C ASP A 47 -8.58 13.87 -6.63
N MET A 48 -8.73 15.18 -6.40
CA MET A 48 -10.04 15.81 -6.17
C MET A 48 -11.02 15.71 -7.34
N SER A 49 -10.50 15.49 -8.55
CA SER A 49 -11.27 15.35 -9.78
C SER A 49 -11.60 13.90 -10.14
N TYR A 50 -11.22 12.93 -9.29
CA TYR A 50 -11.47 11.50 -9.48
C TYR A 50 -10.95 10.95 -10.83
N THR A 51 -9.78 11.43 -11.25
CA THR A 51 -9.18 11.07 -12.54
C THR A 51 -8.33 9.81 -12.48
N GLY A 52 -8.04 9.31 -11.28
CA GLY A 52 -7.06 8.25 -11.06
C GLY A 52 -5.62 8.75 -11.07
N SER A 53 -5.40 10.06 -11.06
CA SER A 53 -4.05 10.67 -11.08
C SER A 53 -3.99 11.90 -10.19
N ALA A 54 -2.85 12.10 -9.52
CA ALA A 54 -2.59 13.30 -8.75
C ALA A 54 -1.13 13.75 -8.96
N LYS A 55 -0.93 15.07 -9.01
CA LYS A 55 0.42 15.66 -9.01
C LYS A 55 0.82 15.91 -7.56
N LEU A 56 1.95 15.35 -7.15
CA LEU A 56 2.51 15.52 -5.81
C LEU A 56 3.89 16.16 -5.97
N ASN A 57 4.16 17.19 -5.18
CA ASN A 57 5.54 17.58 -4.96
C ASN A 57 6.23 16.57 -4.02
N TYR A 58 7.56 16.70 -3.88
CA TYR A 58 8.33 15.76 -3.08
C TYR A 58 7.91 15.74 -1.60
N ASP A 59 7.66 16.91 -1.01
CA ASP A 59 7.28 17.02 0.41
C ASP A 59 5.90 16.40 0.67
N GLU A 60 4.95 16.60 -0.25
CA GLU A 60 3.62 15.98 -0.20
C GLU A 60 3.71 14.47 -0.33
N PHE A 61 4.56 13.98 -1.24
CA PHE A 61 4.80 12.55 -1.41
C PHE A 61 5.40 11.94 -0.15
N MET A 62 6.49 12.53 0.38
CA MET A 62 7.16 12.03 1.58
C MET A 62 6.22 12.04 2.79
N SER A 63 5.50 13.14 3.01
CA SER A 63 4.54 13.26 4.12
C SER A 63 3.40 12.23 4.01
N MET A 64 3.02 11.86 2.78
CA MET A 64 2.00 10.83 2.54
C MET A 64 2.51 9.42 2.88
N ILE A 65 3.74 9.07 2.51
CA ILE A 65 4.23 7.69 2.64
C ILE A 65 4.87 7.38 3.99
N LEU A 66 5.51 8.36 4.64
CA LEU A 66 6.31 8.15 5.86
C LEU A 66 5.54 7.48 7.00
N PRO A 67 4.26 7.82 7.30
CA PRO A 67 3.49 7.16 8.36
C PRO A 67 3.37 5.63 8.17
N PHE A 68 3.42 5.16 6.92
CA PHE A 68 3.29 3.74 6.58
C PHE A 68 4.64 3.01 6.52
N ILE A 69 5.75 3.74 6.52
CA ILE A 69 7.12 3.18 6.47
C ILE A 69 7.76 3.15 7.86
N VAL A 70 7.53 4.18 8.66
CA VAL A 70 8.22 4.41 9.95
C VAL A 70 7.53 3.69 11.13
N SER A 71 6.38 3.06 10.92
CA SER A 71 5.66 2.32 11.97
C SER A 71 6.29 0.95 12.32
N TYR A 72 7.59 0.76 12.08
CA TYR A 72 8.36 -0.45 12.36
C TYR A 72 9.55 -0.16 13.29
#